data_AF-A0A075FSL8-F1
#
_entry.id   AF-A0A075FSL8-F1
#
_cell.length_a   1.000
_cell.length_b   1.000
_cell.length_c   1.000
_cell.angle_alpha   90.00
_cell.angle_beta   90.00
_cell.angle_gamma   90.00
#
_symmetry.space_group_name_H-M   'P 1'
#
loop_
_entity.id
_entity.type
_entity.pdbx_description
1 polymer ?
#
loop_
_entity_poly.entity_id
_entity_poly.type
_entity_poly.pdbx_seq_one_letter_code
_entity_poly.pdbx_strand_id
1 'polypeptide(L)'
;METSRSKFPEICTTHTYDDRIKTLKIARNAGLELCTGGIIGLGETRKQREELILEISELEPEEVTVNMLVPMPGTPLELQTQLDITEIVRVFSTLRFLLPKSIIKISGGREVNLKDDGQKITT
;
A
#
# COMPACT_ATOMS: atom_id res chain seq x y z
N MET A 1 -0.43 -2.04 -7.03
CA MET A 1 0.99 -2.43 -6.89
C MET A 1 1.11 -3.59 -5.93
N GLU A 2 0.22 -3.70 -4.94
CA GLU A 2 0.09 -4.83 -4.00
C GLU A 2 1.25 -4.88 -3.01
N THR A 3 2.49 -4.97 -3.50
CA THR A 3 3.74 -4.88 -2.73
C THR A 3 4.85 -4.35 -3.62
N SER A 4 6.10 -4.29 -3.13
CA SER A 4 7.27 -3.92 -3.94
C SER A 4 7.54 -4.92 -5.05
N ARG A 5 8.11 -4.46 -6.17
CA ARG A 5 8.50 -5.32 -7.29
C ARG A 5 9.34 -6.52 -6.87
N SER A 6 10.31 -6.35 -5.97
CA SER A 6 11.17 -7.44 -5.49
C SER A 6 10.45 -8.50 -4.63
N LYS A 7 9.32 -8.15 -3.99
CA LYS A 7 8.48 -9.06 -3.17
C LYS A 7 7.32 -9.65 -3.97
N PHE A 8 6.92 -9.01 -5.08
CA PHE A 8 5.72 -9.33 -5.82
C PHE A 8 5.59 -10.81 -6.23
N PRO A 9 6.63 -11.51 -6.73
CA PRO A 9 6.52 -12.92 -7.12
C PRO A 9 6.22 -13.88 -5.96
N GLU A 10 6.52 -13.49 -4.72
CA GLU A 10 6.17 -14.27 -3.52
C GLU A 10 4.70 -14.11 -3.11
N ILE A 11 4.06 -13.02 -3.55
CA ILE A 11 2.69 -12.65 -3.16
C ILE A 11 1.69 -12.95 -4.27
N CYS A 12 2.07 -12.72 -5.53
CA CYS A 12 1.20 -12.92 -6.68
C CYS A 12 1.96 -13.57 -7.85
N THR A 13 1.44 -14.69 -8.33
CA THR A 13 2.05 -15.49 -9.42
C THR A 13 1.20 -15.53 -10.68
N THR A 14 -0.03 -14.99 -10.65
CA THR A 14 -0.99 -15.06 -11.76
C THR A 14 -0.78 -13.96 -12.81
N HIS A 15 -0.06 -12.91 -12.46
CA HIS A 15 0.36 -11.83 -13.36
C HIS A 15 1.67 -11.24 -12.85
N THR A 16 2.32 -10.41 -13.65
CA THR A 16 3.59 -9.78 -13.27
C THR A 16 3.38 -8.37 -12.72
N TYR A 17 4.38 -7.86 -12.02
CA TYR A 17 4.41 -6.46 -11.62
C TYR A 17 4.39 -5.51 -12.84
N ASP A 18 5.00 -5.90 -13.95
CA ASP A 18 4.99 -5.07 -15.17
C ASP A 18 3.60 -5.03 -15.83
N ASP A 19 2.79 -6.08 -15.69
CA ASP A 19 1.38 -6.05 -16.12
C ASP A 19 0.59 -4.99 -15.32
N ARG A 20 0.88 -4.85 -14.02
CA ARG A 20 0.29 -3.79 -13.17
C ARG A 20 0.67 -2.40 -13.68
N ILE A 21 1.97 -2.17 -13.91
CA ILE A 21 2.46 -0.89 -14.42
C ILE A 21 1.86 -0.57 -15.80
N LYS A 22 1.80 -1.56 -16.69
CA LYS A 22 1.20 -1.41 -18.00
C LYS A 22 -0.27 -1.00 -17.91
N THR A 23 -1.03 -1.62 -17.00
CA THR A 23 -2.43 -1.29 -16.76
C THR A 23 -2.61 0.15 -16.30
N LEU A 24 -1.77 0.63 -15.37
CA LEU A 24 -1.80 2.01 -14.89
C LEU A 24 -1.47 3.01 -16.01
N LYS A 25 -0.48 2.70 -16.86
CA LYS A 25 -0.16 3.54 -18.02
C LYS A 25 -1.30 3.62 -19.03
N ILE A 26 -1.99 2.50 -19.29
CA ILE A 26 -3.16 2.48 -20.15
C ILE A 26 -4.28 3.35 -19.58
N ALA A 27 -4.58 3.21 -18.28
CA ALA A 27 -5.61 4.01 -17.61
C ALA A 27 -5.31 5.52 -17.71
N ARG A 28 -4.08 5.92 -17.42
CA ARG A 28 -3.64 7.31 -17.56
C ARG A 28 -3.74 7.83 -18.99
N ASN A 29 -3.29 7.04 -19.98
CA ASN A 29 -3.39 7.42 -21.39
C ASN A 29 -4.84 7.54 -21.88
N ALA A 30 -5.77 6.85 -21.22
CA ALA A 30 -7.21 6.99 -21.46
C ALA A 30 -7.84 8.20 -20.74
N GLY A 31 -7.05 9.00 -20.01
CA GLY A 31 -7.53 10.17 -19.28
C GLY A 31 -8.19 9.85 -17.93
N LEU A 32 -7.98 8.64 -17.40
CA LEU A 32 -8.48 8.25 -16.08
C LEU A 32 -7.50 8.67 -14.98
N GLU A 33 -8.06 9.07 -13.83
CA GLU A 33 -7.30 9.25 -12.59
C GLU A 33 -6.81 7.90 -12.06
N LEU A 34 -5.61 7.90 -11.50
CA LEU A 34 -5.00 6.73 -10.88
C LEU A 34 -5.31 6.70 -9.39
N CYS A 35 -6.01 5.65 -8.99
CA CYS A 35 -6.01 5.17 -7.60
C CYS A 35 -5.15 3.91 -7.52
N THR A 36 -4.02 3.99 -6.80
CA THR A 36 -3.10 2.86 -6.66
C THR A 36 -2.45 2.83 -5.28
N GLY A 37 -1.72 1.77 -4.99
CA GLY A 37 -0.99 1.61 -3.75
C GLY A 37 -0.68 0.14 -3.48
N GLY A 38 -0.67 -0.23 -2.20
CA GLY A 38 -0.26 -1.57 -1.78
C GLY A 38 -0.74 -1.98 -0.40
N ILE A 39 -0.24 -3.13 0.04
CA ILE A 39 -0.50 -3.73 1.33
C ILE A 39 0.85 -3.81 2.07
N ILE A 40 0.90 -3.33 3.30
CA ILE A 40 2.07 -3.44 4.18
C ILE A 40 1.85 -4.52 5.23
N GLY A 41 2.94 -5.15 5.68
CA GLY A 41 2.89 -6.24 6.65
C GLY A 41 2.71 -7.63 6.03
N LEU A 42 3.04 -7.79 4.75
CA LEU A 42 3.10 -9.05 4.01
C LEU A 42 4.37 -9.87 4.30
N GLY A 43 5.12 -9.53 5.35
CA GLY A 43 6.45 -10.07 5.61
C GLY A 43 7.54 -9.44 4.74
N GLU A 44 7.28 -8.26 4.18
CA GLU A 44 8.28 -7.48 3.46
C GLU A 44 9.27 -6.79 4.41
N THR A 45 10.50 -6.61 3.94
CA THR A 45 11.53 -5.84 4.66
C THR A 45 11.23 -4.33 4.60
N ARG A 46 11.88 -3.53 5.46
CA ARG A 46 11.76 -2.06 5.38
C ARG A 46 12.18 -1.52 4.01
N LYS A 47 13.27 -2.07 3.45
CA LYS A 47 13.76 -1.67 2.12
C LYS A 47 12.74 -1.95 1.02
N GLN A 48 11.98 -3.04 1.13
CA GLN A 48 10.88 -3.34 0.23
C GLN A 48 9.72 -2.36 0.39
N ARG A 49 9.39 -1.91 1.61
CA ARG A 49 8.42 -0.81 1.78
C ARG A 49 8.90 0.48 1.11
N GLU A 50 10.18 0.82 1.24
CA GLU A 50 10.78 1.98 0.59
C GLU A 50 10.71 1.87 -0.94
N GLU A 51 11.05 0.72 -1.50
CA GLU A 51 10.91 0.42 -2.93
C GLU A 51 9.48 0.67 -3.42
N LEU A 52 8.48 0.11 -2.74
CA LEU A 52 7.07 0.33 -3.06
C LEU A 52 6.68 1.82 -3.01
N ILE A 53 7.09 2.53 -1.97
CA ILE A 53 6.77 3.96 -1.80
C ILE A 53 7.37 4.80 -2.93
N LEU A 54 8.62 4.53 -3.30
CA LEU A 54 9.29 5.21 -4.40
C LEU A 54 8.59 4.93 -5.73
N GLU A 55 8.28 3.67 -6.03
CA GLU A 55 7.57 3.29 -7.26
C GLU A 55 6.16 3.92 -7.32
N ILE A 56 5.43 4.01 -6.20
CA ILE A 56 4.16 4.73 -6.13
C ILE A 56 4.37 6.23 -6.39
N SER A 57 5.41 6.83 -5.81
CA SER A 57 5.68 8.26 -5.97
C SER A 57 6.01 8.66 -7.41
N GLU A 58 6.75 7.81 -8.14
CA GLU A 58 7.06 8.02 -9.56
C GLU A 58 5.82 7.96 -10.46
N LEU A 59 4.76 7.27 -10.01
CA LEU A 59 3.49 7.23 -10.71
C LEU A 59 2.68 8.50 -10.52
N GLU A 60 2.97 9.34 -9.51
CA GLU A 60 2.21 10.54 -9.16
C GLU A 60 0.68 10.32 -9.23
N PRO A 61 0.10 9.35 -8.52
CA PRO A 61 -1.33 9.06 -8.59
C PRO A 61 -2.15 10.13 -7.87
N GLU A 62 -3.39 10.35 -8.30
CA GLU A 62 -4.34 11.25 -7.67
C GLU A 62 -4.76 10.72 -6.29
N GLU A 63 -4.88 9.40 -6.15
CA GLU A 63 -5.15 8.72 -4.89
C GLU A 63 -4.17 7.57 -4.62
N VAL A 64 -3.60 7.56 -3.41
CA VAL A 64 -2.81 6.48 -2.85
C VAL A 64 -3.60 5.76 -1.76
N THR A 65 -3.90 4.48 -1.99
CA THR A 65 -4.53 3.62 -0.97
C THR A 65 -3.54 2.59 -0.44
N VAL A 66 -3.26 2.65 0.86
CA VAL A 66 -2.45 1.64 1.56
C VAL A 66 -3.31 0.89 2.55
N ASN A 67 -3.23 -0.44 2.49
CA ASN A 67 -3.87 -1.34 3.44
C ASN A 67 -2.81 -1.94 4.36
N MET A 68 -3.20 -2.29 5.58
CA MET A 68 -2.40 -3.14 6.44
C MET A 68 -2.93 -4.57 6.35
N LEU A 69 -2.03 -5.55 6.26
CA LEU A 69 -2.43 -6.94 6.25
C LEU A 69 -3.24 -7.27 7.52
N VAL A 70 -4.40 -7.91 7.31
CA VAL A 70 -5.15 -8.59 8.36
C VAL A 70 -5.00 -10.09 8.10
N PRO A 71 -4.22 -10.82 8.91
CA PRO A 71 -4.07 -12.26 8.76
C PRO A 71 -5.42 -12.97 8.93
N MET A 72 -5.76 -13.84 7.98
CA MET A 72 -7.04 -14.58 8.00
C MET A 72 -6.76 -16.09 8.02
N PRO A 73 -7.46 -16.87 8.87
CA PRO A 73 -7.32 -18.33 8.90
C PRO A 73 -7.53 -18.97 7.53
N GLY A 74 -6.67 -19.94 7.19
CA GLY A 74 -6.69 -20.66 5.92
C GLY A 74 -6.02 -19.91 4.76
N THR A 75 -5.48 -18.70 4.98
CA THR A 75 -4.66 -18.00 3.98
C THR A 75 -3.18 -18.31 4.18
N PRO A 76 -2.34 -18.26 3.13
CA PRO A 76 -0.89 -18.46 3.27
C PRO A 76 -0.20 -17.50 4.25
N LEU A 77 -0.83 -16.38 4.62
CA LEU A 77 -0.30 -15.36 5.51
C LEU A 77 -1.01 -15.34 6.88
N GLU A 78 -1.71 -16.41 7.26
CA GLU A 78 -2.50 -16.46 8.51
C GLU A 78 -1.66 -16.26 9.78
N LEU A 79 -0.37 -16.61 9.76
CA LEU A 79 0.56 -16.49 10.89
C LEU A 79 1.45 -15.24 10.78
N GLN A 80 1.17 -14.34 9.84
CA GLN A 80 2.02 -13.19 9.60
C GLN A 80 1.95 -12.20 10.77
N THR A 81 3.13 -11.82 11.29
CA THR A 81 3.23 -10.84 12.36
C THR A 81 2.86 -9.44 11.86
N GLN A 82 2.07 -8.73 12.67
CA GLN A 82 1.71 -7.34 12.43
C GLN A 82 2.94 -6.43 12.43
N LEU A 83 2.88 -5.37 11.63
CA LEU A 83 3.89 -4.32 11.66
C LEU A 83 3.73 -3.47 12.92
N ASP A 84 4.87 -3.03 13.46
CA ASP A 84 4.88 -2.03 14.52
C ASP A 84 4.22 -0.72 14.03
N ILE A 85 3.47 -0.07 14.92
CA ILE A 85 2.76 1.17 14.63
C ILE A 85 3.69 2.26 14.10
N THR A 86 4.95 2.31 14.55
CA THR A 86 5.93 3.29 14.08
C THR A 86 6.35 3.05 12.64
N GLU A 87 6.37 1.80 12.17
CA GLU A 87 6.59 1.50 10.75
C GLU A 87 5.41 1.96 9.91
N ILE A 88 4.18 1.73 10.38
CA ILE A 88 2.96 2.15 9.69
C ILE A 88 2.94 3.68 9.54
N VAL A 89 3.13 4.42 10.65
CA VAL A 89 3.18 5.89 10.63
C VAL A 89 4.29 6.38 9.70
N ARG A 90 5.45 5.72 9.66
CA ARG A 90 6.54 6.10 8.77
C ARG A 90 6.13 5.96 7.30
N VAL A 91 5.51 4.85 6.90
CA VAL A 91 5.02 4.66 5.52
C VAL A 91 4.10 5.80 5.10
N PHE A 92 3.08 6.11 5.90
CA PHE A 92 2.13 7.18 5.58
C PHE A 92 2.78 8.57 5.60
N SER A 93 3.70 8.82 6.52
CA SER A 93 4.43 10.09 6.60
C SER A 93 5.32 10.30 5.38
N THR A 94 6.05 9.27 4.95
CA THR A 94 6.89 9.34 3.74
C THR A 94 6.03 9.51 2.48
N LEU A 95 4.91 8.80 2.35
CA LEU A 95 3.98 9.00 1.24
C LEU A 95 3.44 10.43 1.20
N ARG A 96 3.02 10.99 2.33
CA ARG A 96 2.54 12.39 2.40
C ARG A 96 3.62 13.40 2.04
N PHE A 97 4.87 13.14 2.44
CA PHE A 97 5.98 14.00 2.10
C PHE A 97 6.28 13.99 0.60
N LEU A 98 6.31 12.82 -0.03
CA LEU A 98 6.59 12.68 -1.46
C LEU A 98 5.41 13.10 -2.35
N LEU A 99 4.19 12.89 -1.88
CA LEU A 99 2.95 13.12 -2.62
C LEU A 99 2.05 14.12 -1.87
N PRO A 100 2.44 15.41 -1.79
CA PRO A 100 1.74 16.40 -0.99
C PRO A 100 0.32 16.68 -1.48
N LYS A 101 0.05 16.50 -2.77
CA LYS A 101 -1.25 16.78 -3.41
C LYS A 101 -2.17 15.57 -3.51
N SER A 102 -1.63 14.36 -3.45
CA SER A 102 -2.42 13.14 -3.57
C SER A 102 -3.31 12.93 -2.35
N ILE A 103 -4.48 12.34 -2.56
CA ILE A 103 -5.29 11.78 -1.50
C ILE A 103 -4.54 10.55 -0.97
N ILE A 104 -4.33 10.46 0.35
CA ILE A 104 -3.68 9.29 0.97
C ILE A 104 -4.67 8.67 1.91
N LYS A 105 -5.07 7.43 1.62
CA LYS A 105 -6.13 6.73 2.30
C LYS A 105 -5.60 5.48 3.01
N ILE A 106 -5.93 5.38 4.29
CA ILE A 106 -5.83 4.13 5.05
C ILE A 106 -7.15 3.41 4.86
N SER A 107 -7.13 2.22 4.24
CA SER A 107 -8.35 1.46 3.97
C SER A 107 -8.43 0.23 4.88
N GLY A 108 -8.06 -0.95 4.41
CA GLY A 108 -8.16 -2.20 5.18
C GLY A 108 -7.13 -2.30 6.31
N GLY A 109 -7.56 -2.88 7.43
CA GLY A 109 -6.71 -3.19 8.58
C GLY A 109 -6.52 -2.04 9.57
N ARG A 110 -7.18 -0.90 9.36
CA ARG A 110 -7.19 0.23 10.30
C ARG A 110 -7.67 -0.20 11.68
N GLU A 111 -8.80 -0.89 11.72
CA GLU A 111 -9.47 -1.38 12.93
C GLU A 111 -8.64 -2.38 13.74
N VAL A 112 -7.67 -3.05 13.09
CA VAL A 112 -6.83 -4.07 13.72
C VAL A 112 -5.49 -3.52 14.15
N ASN A 113 -4.83 -2.71 13.31
CA ASN A 113 -3.46 -2.26 13.59
C ASN A 113 -3.34 -0.79 14.00
N LEU A 114 -4.43 -0.01 14.01
CA LEU A 114 -4.48 1.32 14.61
C LEU A 114 -5.43 1.31 15.81
N LYS A 115 -5.09 2.03 16.88
CA LYS A 115 -6.03 2.36 17.98
C LYS A 115 -6.94 3.52 17.56
N ASP A 116 -7.57 3.37 16.39
CA ASP A 116 -8.46 4.36 15.78
C ASP A 116 -9.69 3.62 15.26
N ASP A 117 -10.85 3.94 15.84
CA ASP A 117 -12.15 3.39 15.47
C ASP A 117 -12.86 4.25 14.40
N GLY A 118 -12.17 5.24 13.84
CA GLY A 118 -12.72 6.15 12.83
C GLY A 118 -13.70 7.16 13.41
N GLN A 119 -13.73 7.35 14.74
CA GLN A 119 -14.54 8.38 15.35
C GLN A 119 -14.05 9.77 14.96
N LYS A 120 -15.01 10.63 14.62
CA LYS A 120 -14.75 12.04 14.35
C LYS A 120 -14.20 12.69 15.63
N ILE A 121 -12.99 13.24 15.55
CA ILE A 121 -12.45 14.07 16.63
C ILE A 121 -13.29 15.36 16.67
N THR A 122 -14.14 15.48 17.68
CA THR A 122 -14.91 16.70 17.96
C THR A 122 -13.95 17.71 18.60
N THR A 123 -13.70 18.81 17.90
CA THR A 123 -13.08 20.02 18.46
C THR A 123 -14.06 20.77 19.34
#